data_AF-A0A5J6Z094-F1
#
_entry.id   AF-A0A5J6Z094-F1
#
_cell.length_a   1.000
_cell.length_b   1.000
_cell.length_c   1.000
_cell.angle_alpha   90.00
_cell.angle_beta   90.00
_cell.angle_gamma   90.00
#
_symmetry.space_group_name_H-M   'P 1'
#
loop_
_entity.id
_entity.type
_entity.pdbx_description
1 polymer ?
#
loop_
_entity_poly.entity_id
_entity_poly.type
_entity_poly.pdbx_seq_one_letter_code
_entity_poly.pdbx_strand_id
1 'polypeptide(L)'
;MGQRAAVSCRVFISSLPFMRSSHRLSRAMNVITSATLRRVQDEYPDAADALEDWHTIVRRTTFGTFADIRDTFATASWVGPDYVIFNIRGNHYRLITRVNFPYQSFFLKHFLTHADYDHWQP
;
A
#
# COMPACT_ATOMS: atom_id res chain seq x y z
N MET A 1 19.98 15.71 59.65
CA MET A 1 19.86 16.99 58.92
C MET A 1 19.35 16.68 57.52
N GLY A 2 18.13 17.12 57.18
CA GLY A 2 17.49 17.03 55.85
C GLY A 2 16.87 15.66 55.51
N GLN A 3 15.55 15.42 55.62
CA GLN A 3 14.45 15.80 54.69
C GLN A 3 14.63 15.12 53.30
N ARG A 4 13.70 14.39 52.67
CA ARG A 4 12.22 14.33 52.62
C ARG A 4 11.82 13.02 51.90
N ALA A 5 10.82 12.29 52.40
CA ALA A 5 9.45 12.18 51.88
C ALA A 5 9.24 11.24 50.67
N ALA A 6 8.26 10.34 50.87
CA ALA A 6 7.80 9.29 49.97
C ALA A 6 6.94 9.81 48.82
N VAL A 7 6.89 9.06 47.69
CA VAL A 7 5.64 8.83 46.95
C VAL A 7 5.66 7.41 46.37
N SER A 8 4.81 6.56 46.96
CA SER A 8 4.29 5.34 46.35
C SER A 8 3.22 5.75 45.33
N CYS A 9 3.31 5.24 44.09
CA CYS A 9 2.15 5.25 43.20
C CYS A 9 1.98 3.86 42.58
N ARG A 10 0.91 3.18 43.03
CA ARG A 10 0.41 1.91 42.55
C ARG A 10 -0.64 2.16 41.45
N VAL A 11 -0.61 1.28 40.44
CA VAL A 11 -1.73 0.80 39.60
C VAL A 11 -2.31 1.77 38.55
N PHE A 12 -2.16 1.38 37.27
CA PHE A 12 -3.30 1.13 36.39
C PHE A 12 -2.98 -0.07 35.48
N ILE A 13 -3.47 -1.24 35.89
CA ILE A 13 -3.72 -2.36 35.00
C ILE A 13 -5.02 -1.98 34.27
N SER A 14 -4.92 -1.35 33.10
CA SER A 14 -6.05 -1.25 32.18
C SER A 14 -5.96 -2.39 31.18
N SER A 15 -6.77 -3.40 31.46
CA SER A 15 -7.32 -4.38 30.53
C SER A 15 -7.42 -3.88 29.08
N LEU A 16 -6.51 -4.34 28.23
CA LEU A 16 -6.73 -4.47 26.79
C LEU A 16 -6.94 -5.94 26.46
N PRO A 17 -8.17 -6.47 26.38
CA PRO A 17 -8.39 -7.74 25.74
C PRO A 17 -8.67 -7.46 24.26
N PHE A 18 -7.67 -7.12 23.46
CA PHE A 18 -7.76 -7.36 22.03
C PHE A 18 -6.41 -7.50 21.34
N MET A 19 -5.54 -8.32 21.91
CA MET A 19 -4.55 -8.99 21.08
C MET A 19 -5.19 -10.29 20.57
N ARG A 20 -6.11 -10.18 19.60
CA ARG A 20 -6.36 -11.32 18.71
C ARG A 20 -5.15 -11.39 17.78
N SER A 21 -4.11 -12.05 18.29
CA SER A 21 -3.19 -12.81 17.45
C SER A 21 -4.04 -13.81 16.66
N SER A 22 -4.54 -13.37 15.52
CA SER A 22 -4.82 -14.27 14.44
C SER A 22 -3.53 -14.28 13.65
N HIS A 23 -2.76 -15.34 13.78
CA HIS A 23 -1.93 -15.80 12.68
C HIS A 23 -2.91 -16.13 11.54
N ARG A 24 -3.42 -15.08 10.87
CA ARG A 24 -4.00 -15.22 9.55
C ARG A 24 -2.84 -15.72 8.70
N LEU A 25 -3.06 -16.79 7.96
CA LEU A 25 -2.31 -17.08 6.74
C LEU A 25 -1.96 -15.72 6.12
N SER A 26 -0.67 -15.39 6.03
CA SER A 26 -0.18 -14.14 5.47
C SER A 26 -0.74 -14.03 4.06
N ARG A 27 -1.90 -13.39 3.95
CA ARG A 27 -2.67 -13.38 2.73
C ARG A 27 -2.04 -12.27 1.91
N ALA A 28 -1.19 -12.67 0.97
CA ALA A 28 -0.55 -11.73 0.08
C ALA A 28 -1.59 -10.89 -0.67
N MET A 29 -1.18 -9.69 -1.06
CA MET A 29 -2.07 -8.71 -1.67
C MET A 29 -2.65 -9.23 -3.00
N ASN A 30 -3.96 -9.08 -3.16
CA ASN A 30 -4.67 -9.48 -4.38
C ASN A 30 -4.86 -8.28 -5.30
N VAL A 31 -4.46 -8.39 -6.55
CA VAL A 31 -4.78 -7.41 -7.59
C VAL A 31 -6.07 -7.85 -8.27
N ILE A 32 -7.18 -7.17 -7.98
CA ILE A 32 -8.53 -7.64 -8.33
C ILE A 32 -8.80 -7.52 -9.84
N THR A 33 -8.10 -6.62 -10.52
CA THR A 33 -8.31 -6.31 -11.94
C THR A 33 -7.16 -6.83 -12.81
N SER A 34 -6.76 -8.10 -12.60
CA SER A 34 -5.67 -8.74 -13.37
C SER A 34 -5.94 -8.79 -14.88
N ALA A 35 -7.20 -8.94 -15.30
CA ALA A 35 -7.57 -8.84 -16.72
C ALA A 35 -7.32 -7.43 -17.29
N THR A 36 -7.58 -6.38 -16.51
CA THR A 36 -7.25 -5.00 -16.90
C THR A 36 -5.75 -4.80 -16.99
N LEU A 37 -4.98 -5.35 -16.05
CA LEU A 37 -3.53 -5.30 -16.10
C LEU A 37 -2.99 -5.92 -17.40
N ARG A 38 -3.51 -7.09 -17.79
CA ARG A 38 -3.14 -7.73 -19.06
C ARG A 38 -3.47 -6.86 -20.27
N ARG A 39 -4.66 -6.25 -20.31
CA ARG A 39 -5.03 -5.32 -21.41
C ARG A 39 -4.09 -4.12 -21.50
N VAL A 40 -3.68 -3.59 -20.34
CA VAL A 40 -2.70 -2.50 -20.28
C VAL A 40 -1.33 -2.96 -20.77
N GLN A 41 -0.89 -4.18 -20.43
CA GLN A 41 0.35 -4.75 -20.96
C GLN A 41 0.30 -4.91 -22.50
N ASP A 42 -0.86 -5.31 -23.04
CA ASP A 42 -1.06 -5.43 -24.50
C ASP A 42 -1.07 -4.05 -25.21
N GLU A 43 -1.62 -3.02 -24.57
CA GLU A 43 -1.69 -1.64 -25.10
C GLU A 43 -0.35 -0.89 -24.98
N TYR A 44 0.40 -1.16 -23.91
CA TYR A 44 1.69 -0.54 -23.59
C TYR A 44 2.79 -1.62 -23.46
N PRO A 45 3.21 -2.24 -24.58
CA PRO A 45 4.16 -3.36 -24.56
C PRO A 45 5.52 -2.96 -23.97
N ASP A 46 5.88 -1.69 -24.05
CA ASP A 46 7.11 -1.13 -23.50
C ASP A 46 7.08 -0.96 -21.96
N ALA A 47 5.91 -1.04 -21.35
CA ALA A 47 5.69 -1.05 -19.90
C ALA A 47 5.36 -2.45 -19.36
N ALA A 48 5.20 -3.46 -20.21
CA ALA A 48 4.67 -4.77 -19.83
C ALA A 48 5.50 -5.47 -18.75
N ASP A 49 6.84 -5.49 -18.92
CA ASP A 49 7.76 -6.09 -17.96
C ASP A 49 7.70 -5.38 -16.59
N ALA A 50 7.68 -4.04 -16.60
CA ALA A 50 7.60 -3.26 -15.36
C ALA A 50 6.26 -3.45 -14.62
N LEU A 51 5.16 -3.66 -15.36
CA LEU A 51 3.85 -3.99 -14.79
C LEU A 51 3.83 -5.40 -14.21
N GLU A 52 4.50 -6.36 -14.85
CA GLU A 52 4.61 -7.73 -14.35
C GLU A 52 5.47 -7.80 -13.08
N ASP A 53 6.56 -7.05 -13.03
CA ASP A 53 7.40 -6.90 -11.85
C ASP A 53 6.61 -6.31 -10.68
N TRP A 54 5.90 -5.19 -10.94
CA TRP A 54 5.02 -4.58 -9.94
C TRP A 54 3.97 -5.58 -9.43
N HIS A 55 3.31 -6.30 -10.34
CA HIS A 55 2.27 -7.27 -10.00
C HIS A 55 2.83 -8.44 -9.19
N THR A 56 4.01 -8.94 -9.55
CA THR A 56 4.69 -10.02 -8.85
C THR A 56 5.10 -9.62 -7.44
N ILE A 57 5.64 -8.41 -7.25
CA ILE A 57 6.00 -7.88 -5.93
C ILE A 57 4.73 -7.75 -5.08
N VAL A 58 3.70 -7.09 -5.59
CA VAL A 58 2.44 -6.90 -4.85
C VAL A 58 1.82 -8.23 -4.44
N ARG A 59 1.80 -9.23 -5.33
CA ARG A 59 1.24 -10.56 -5.03
C ARG A 59 2.06 -11.39 -4.05
N ARG A 60 3.27 -10.98 -3.69
CA ARG A 60 4.14 -11.67 -2.73
C ARG A 60 4.30 -10.92 -1.42
N THR A 61 3.83 -9.68 -1.35
CA THR A 61 3.96 -8.81 -0.19
C THR A 61 2.60 -8.61 0.49
N THR A 62 2.64 -8.45 1.82
CA THR A 62 1.50 -8.04 2.63
C THR A 62 1.76 -6.61 3.08
N PHE A 63 0.81 -5.71 2.83
CA PHE A 63 0.91 -4.31 3.25
C PHE A 63 -0.16 -4.04 4.31
N GLY A 64 0.24 -3.62 5.50
CA GLY A 64 -0.67 -3.18 6.56
C GLY A 64 -0.95 -1.68 6.50
N THR A 65 0.01 -0.90 6.00
CA THR A 65 -0.05 0.56 5.95
C THR A 65 0.55 1.11 4.65
N PHE A 66 0.34 2.40 4.41
CA PHE A 66 1.01 3.09 3.30
C PHE A 66 2.54 3.19 3.50
N ALA A 67 3.03 3.21 4.75
CA ALA A 67 4.47 3.20 5.02
C ALA A 67 5.10 1.91 4.47
N ASP A 68 4.46 0.76 4.69
CA ASP A 68 4.92 -0.54 4.18
C ASP A 68 4.99 -0.55 2.65
N ILE A 69 4.01 0.09 1.99
CA ILE A 69 4.01 0.26 0.53
C ILE A 69 5.22 1.10 0.11
N ARG A 70 5.48 2.21 0.82
CA ARG A 70 6.60 3.11 0.51
C ARG A 70 7.96 2.47 0.76
N ASP A 71 8.08 1.61 1.76
CA ASP A 71 9.31 0.84 2.01
C ASP A 71 9.64 -0.11 0.85
N THR A 72 8.61 -0.61 0.15
CA THR A 72 8.79 -1.46 -1.04
C THR A 72 8.90 -0.63 -2.33
N PHE A 73 8.11 0.44 -2.43
CA PHE A 73 8.02 1.33 -3.58
C PHE A 73 8.26 2.77 -3.13
N ALA A 74 9.53 3.16 -3.02
CA ALA A 74 9.95 4.45 -2.45
C ALA A 74 9.28 5.69 -3.10
N THR A 75 8.92 5.59 -4.37
CA THR A 75 8.28 6.65 -5.14
C THR A 75 6.75 6.59 -5.14
N ALA A 76 6.14 5.64 -4.43
CA ALA A 76 4.69 5.55 -4.34
C ALA A 76 4.11 6.79 -3.63
N SER A 77 2.98 7.27 -4.13
CA SER A 77 2.32 8.47 -3.60
C SER A 77 0.89 8.16 -3.18
N TRP A 78 0.46 8.70 -2.04
CA TRP A 78 -0.93 8.64 -1.60
C TRP A 78 -1.66 9.90 -2.09
N VAL A 79 -2.80 9.75 -2.75
CA VAL A 79 -3.60 10.85 -3.29
C VAL A 79 -5.06 10.69 -2.88
N GLY A 80 -5.65 11.76 -2.37
CA GLY A 80 -7.05 11.76 -1.95
C GLY A 80 -7.34 10.75 -0.83
N PRO A 81 -8.56 10.16 -0.80
CA PRO A 81 -8.98 9.33 0.32
C PRO A 81 -8.35 7.93 0.33
N ASP A 82 -8.07 7.32 -0.83
CA ASP A 82 -7.65 5.92 -0.92
C ASP A 82 -6.82 5.55 -2.18
N TYR A 83 -6.33 6.53 -2.95
CA TYR A 83 -5.52 6.24 -4.14
C TYR A 83 -4.03 6.12 -3.80
N VAL A 84 -3.41 5.10 -4.39
CA VAL A 84 -1.96 4.90 -4.38
C VAL A 84 -1.48 4.90 -5.82
N ILE A 85 -0.54 5.80 -6.11
CA ILE A 85 0.04 6.01 -7.42
C ILE A 85 1.45 5.42 -7.45
N PHE A 86 1.72 4.57 -8.44
CA PHE A 86 3.05 4.01 -8.68
C PHE A 86 3.66 4.56 -9.95
N ASN A 87 4.95 4.87 -9.90
CA ASN A 87 5.72 5.22 -11.08
C ASN A 87 6.14 3.93 -11.79
N ILE A 88 5.77 3.81 -13.07
CA ILE A 88 6.09 2.63 -13.88
C ILE A 88 7.03 3.03 -15.00
N ARG A 89 8.00 2.15 -15.31
CA ARG A 89 8.99 2.32 -16.38
C ARG A 89 9.71 3.67 -16.31
N GLY A 90 10.49 3.88 -15.26
CA GLY A 90 11.34 5.08 -15.14
C GLY A 90 10.55 6.40 -15.12
N ASN A 91 9.39 6.43 -14.46
CA ASN A 91 8.52 7.61 -14.33
C ASN A 91 7.68 7.98 -15.57
N HIS A 92 7.73 7.18 -16.65
CA HIS A 92 6.97 7.46 -17.88
C HIS A 92 5.46 7.31 -17.70
N TYR A 93 5.04 6.39 -16.82
CA TYR A 93 3.64 6.10 -16.57
C TYR A 93 3.27 6.19 -15.10
N ARG A 94 1.97 6.32 -14.85
CA ARG A 94 1.33 6.32 -13.54
C ARG A 94 0.30 5.20 -13.47
N LEU A 95 0.58 4.23 -12.62
CA LEU A 95 -0.38 3.19 -12.27
C LEU A 95 -1.19 3.68 -11.07
N ILE A 96 -2.43 4.06 -11.34
CA ILE A 96 -3.37 4.56 -10.34
C ILE A 96 -4.14 3.38 -9.78
N THR A 97 -4.01 3.16 -8.47
CA THR A 97 -4.71 2.08 -7.78
C THR A 97 -5.50 2.63 -6.61
N ARG A 98 -6.55 1.92 -6.21
CA ARG A 98 -7.11 2.05 -4.86
C ARG A 98 -6.64 0.89 -4.00
N VAL A 99 -6.26 1.20 -2.77
CA VAL A 99 -5.83 0.19 -1.81
C VAL A 99 -6.91 -0.09 -0.78
N ASN A 100 -7.09 -1.35 -0.45
CA ASN A 100 -7.92 -1.77 0.66
C ASN A 100 -7.13 -2.68 1.60
N PHE A 101 -6.53 -2.09 2.64
CA PHE A 101 -5.70 -2.81 3.61
C PHE A 101 -6.46 -3.92 4.37
N PRO A 102 -7.68 -3.70 4.90
CA PRO A 102 -8.44 -4.77 5.56
C PRO A 102 -8.67 -6.01 4.70
N TYR A 103 -8.88 -5.83 3.40
CA TYR A 103 -9.11 -6.94 2.46
C TYR A 103 -7.84 -7.40 1.73
N GLN A 104 -6.68 -6.77 1.99
CA GLN A 104 -5.42 -7.04 1.30
C GLN A 104 -5.62 -7.06 -0.22
N SER A 105 -6.17 -5.97 -0.77
CA SER A 105 -6.35 -5.84 -2.20
C SER A 105 -5.98 -4.48 -2.78
N PHE A 106 -5.50 -4.51 -4.03
CA PHE A 106 -5.40 -3.36 -4.90
C PHE A 106 -6.41 -3.47 -6.04
N PHE A 107 -7.01 -2.34 -6.37
CA PHE A 107 -7.87 -2.17 -7.53
C PHE A 107 -7.18 -1.22 -8.50
N LEU A 108 -6.77 -1.72 -9.68
CA LEU A 108 -6.29 -0.86 -10.76
C LEU A 108 -7.45 0.01 -11.25
N LYS A 109 -7.26 1.33 -11.25
CA LYS A 109 -8.23 2.31 -11.73
C LYS A 109 -7.85 2.85 -13.09
N HIS A 110 -6.62 3.34 -13.22
CA HIS A 110 -6.11 3.90 -14.47
C HIS A 110 -4.64 3.56 -14.64
N PHE A 111 -4.20 3.50 -15.89
CA PHE A 111 -2.80 3.51 -16.27
C PHE A 111 -2.63 4.65 -17.27
N LEU A 112 -1.88 5.67 -16.89
CA LEU A 112 -1.78 6.94 -17.62
C LEU A 112 -0.33 7.25 -17.95
N THR A 113 -0.10 8.01 -19.03
CA THR A 113 1.18 8.67 -19.23
C THR A 113 1.40 9.72 -18.14
N HIS A 114 2.64 10.17 -17.97
CA HIS A 114 2.91 11.28 -17.05
C HIS A 114 2.10 12.54 -17.41
N ALA A 115 1.96 12.85 -18.70
CA ALA A 115 1.22 14.02 -19.16
C ALA A 115 -0.28 13.90 -18.87
N ASP A 116 -0.90 12.74 -19.14
CA ASP A 116 -2.32 12.53 -18.85
C ASP A 116 -2.60 12.54 -17.34
N TYR A 117 -1.66 12.07 -16.54
CA TYR A 117 -1.76 12.12 -15.08
C TYR A 117 -1.80 13.56 -14.55
N ASP A 118 -1.07 14.50 -15.16
CA ASP A 118 -1.07 15.90 -14.71
C ASP A 118 -2.44 16.57 -14.88
N HIS A 119 -3.29 16.03 -15.76
CA HIS A 119 -4.68 16.46 -15.95
C HIS A 119 -5.69 15.63 -15.16
N TRP A 120 -5.28 14.52 -14.57
CA TRP A 120 -6.16 13.64 -13.80
C TRP A 120 -6.51 14.25 -12.45
N GLN A 121 -7.77 14.08 -12.04
CA GLN A 121 -8.29 14.56 -10.76
C GLN A 121 -8.99 13.39 -10.03
N PRO A 122 -8.68 13.16 -8.74
CA PRO A 122 -9.14 11.99 -7.96
C PRO A 122 -10.60 11.99 -7.53
#